data_AF-A0A3G9JSM4-F1
#
_entry.id   AF-A0A3G9JSM4-F1
#
_cell.length_a   1.000
_cell.length_b   1.000
_cell.length_c   1.000
_cell.angle_alpha   90.00
_cell.angle_beta   90.00
_cell.angle_gamma   90.00
#
_symmetry.space_group_name_H-M   'P 1'
#
loop_
_entity.id
_entity.type
_entity.pdbx_description
1 polymer ?
#
loop_
_entity_poly.entity_id
_entity_poly.type
_entity_poly.pdbx_seq_one_letter_code
_entity_poly.pdbx_strand_id
1 'polypeptide(L)'
;MLIQNTSVTVNYKKIDGIKKAYINNEEKLHKYFNLGTVLPIPDNAPLEIPRIMVQTVNEHGQLLISPIRTTFNVNYNAGFEMDWAKCSQYIKERMRCIFDLLNIITKDSYEYIGLVSTILFDDIKENGTNVIANNLIKSKNINDLYDIDIKFTFVEDNKIYTNITLQDARIFKSGVDIAKAGDLSFKNQIEESVGVILDINDRYGFNNNPNYVSGSDVLEQLIYYMDHVINNKLETLVRKGEL
;
A
#
# COMPACT_ATOMS: atom_id res chain seq x y z
N MET A 1 15.73 1.19 -7.62
CA MET A 1 14.51 0.85 -6.84
C MET A 1 13.29 1.20 -7.67
N LEU A 2 12.30 0.31 -7.74
CA LEU A 2 11.04 0.52 -8.45
C LEU A 2 9.85 0.44 -7.49
N ILE A 3 9.07 1.51 -7.37
CA ILE A 3 7.81 1.54 -6.63
C ILE A 3 6.75 0.83 -7.46
N GLN A 4 6.39 -0.41 -7.10
CA GLN A 4 5.47 -1.26 -7.87
C GLN A 4 4.02 -0.80 -7.73
N ASN A 5 3.60 -0.58 -6.49
CA ASN A 5 2.24 -0.16 -6.17
C ASN A 5 2.19 0.65 -4.88
N THR A 6 1.13 1.44 -4.75
CA THR A 6 0.77 2.14 -3.52
C THR A 6 -0.72 1.98 -3.26
N SER A 7 -1.08 1.75 -1.99
CA SER A 7 -2.45 1.67 -1.51
C SER A 7 -2.67 2.66 -0.38
N VAL A 8 -3.72 3.47 -0.47
CA VAL A 8 -4.22 4.27 0.66
C VAL A 8 -5.53 3.66 1.13
N THR A 9 -5.62 3.35 2.42
CA THR A 9 -6.86 2.85 3.03
C THR A 9 -7.32 3.79 4.13
N VAL A 10 -8.58 4.22 4.06
CA VAL A 10 -9.26 5.03 5.07
C VAL A 10 -10.30 4.14 5.73
N ASN A 11 -10.18 3.93 7.04
CA ASN A 11 -11.16 3.18 7.83
C ASN A 11 -12.05 4.16 8.59
N TYR A 12 -13.34 3.87 8.65
CA TYR A 12 -14.33 4.73 9.27
C TYR A 12 -15.46 3.90 9.86
N LYS A 13 -16.19 4.52 10.79
CA LYS A 13 -17.43 3.94 11.31
C LYS A 13 -18.41 3.67 10.17
N LYS A 14 -19.18 2.59 10.32
CA LYS A 14 -20.16 2.14 9.32
C LYS A 14 -21.01 3.30 8.80
N ILE A 15 -20.99 3.47 7.49
CA ILE A 15 -21.84 4.42 6.75
C ILE A 15 -23.08 3.67 6.24
N ASP A 16 -24.23 3.96 6.84
CA ASP A 16 -25.51 3.50 6.32
C ASP A 16 -25.88 4.25 5.03
N GLY A 17 -26.37 3.52 4.02
CA GLY A 17 -26.76 4.11 2.74
C GLY A 17 -25.60 4.61 1.88
N ILE A 18 -24.39 4.03 2.02
CA ILE A 18 -23.17 4.42 1.29
C ILE A 18 -23.38 4.54 -0.24
N LYS A 19 -24.18 3.66 -0.85
CA LYS A 19 -24.50 3.72 -2.29
C LYS A 19 -25.23 5.01 -2.68
N LYS A 20 -26.24 5.39 -1.89
CA LYS A 20 -27.00 6.62 -2.11
C LYS A 20 -26.12 7.86 -1.89
N ALA A 21 -25.31 7.83 -0.84
CA ALA A 21 -24.39 8.92 -0.55
C ALA A 21 -23.34 9.10 -1.66
N TYR A 22 -22.82 8.01 -2.22
CA TYR A 22 -21.94 8.04 -3.39
C TYR A 22 -22.63 8.64 -4.62
N ILE A 23 -23.80 8.11 -5.03
CA ILE A 23 -24.52 8.56 -6.23
C ILE A 23 -24.81 10.07 -6.17
N ASN A 24 -25.16 10.58 -4.99
CA ASN A 24 -25.49 12.00 -4.81
C ASN A 24 -24.28 12.94 -4.84
N ASN A 25 -23.06 12.42 -4.81
CA ASN A 25 -21.83 13.20 -4.65
C ASN A 25 -20.67 12.72 -5.57
N GLU A 26 -20.95 11.86 -6.55
CA GLU A 26 -19.92 11.25 -7.39
C GLU A 26 -19.18 12.27 -8.25
N GLU A 27 -19.78 13.44 -8.49
CA GLU A 27 -19.19 14.52 -9.27
C GLU A 27 -17.89 15.04 -8.69
N LYS A 28 -17.65 14.84 -7.39
CA LYS A 28 -16.40 15.18 -6.71
C LYS A 28 -15.20 14.38 -7.21
N LEU A 29 -15.45 13.19 -7.77
CA LEU A 29 -14.40 12.31 -8.30
C LEU A 29 -14.09 12.56 -9.78
N HIS A 30 -14.97 13.24 -10.53
CA HIS A 30 -14.90 13.33 -12.00
C HIS A 30 -13.60 13.94 -12.54
N LYS A 31 -12.86 14.70 -11.75
CA LYS A 31 -11.56 15.26 -12.17
C LYS A 31 -10.53 14.19 -12.52
N TYR A 32 -10.51 13.08 -11.77
CA TYR A 32 -9.46 12.04 -11.88
C TYR A 32 -10.00 10.63 -12.06
N PHE A 33 -11.30 10.43 -11.89
CA PHE A 33 -11.95 9.13 -11.90
C PHE A 33 -13.04 9.07 -12.97
N ASN A 34 -13.19 7.90 -13.57
CA ASN A 34 -14.31 7.54 -14.42
C ASN A 34 -15.59 7.42 -13.58
N LEU A 35 -16.75 7.28 -14.24
CA LEU A 35 -18.00 6.95 -13.56
C LEU A 35 -17.85 5.61 -12.82
N GLY A 36 -18.28 5.60 -11.56
CA GLY A 36 -18.21 4.42 -10.72
C GLY A 36 -19.27 3.37 -11.05
N THR A 37 -18.94 2.12 -10.79
CA THR A 37 -19.88 1.00 -10.83
C THR A 37 -20.39 0.73 -9.43
N VAL A 38 -21.70 0.90 -9.22
CA VAL A 38 -22.38 0.45 -8.00
C VAL A 38 -22.66 -1.05 -8.12
N LEU A 39 -22.06 -1.83 -7.24
CA LEU A 39 -22.13 -3.29 -7.30
C LEU A 39 -23.50 -3.79 -6.76
N PRO A 40 -24.10 -4.83 -7.36
CA PRO A 40 -25.39 -5.40 -6.95
C PRO A 40 -25.28 -6.27 -5.69
N ILE A 41 -24.55 -5.77 -4.69
CA ILE A 41 -24.31 -6.46 -3.42
C ILE A 41 -25.38 -6.04 -2.42
N PRO A 42 -26.06 -6.98 -1.75
CA PRO A 42 -27.13 -6.66 -0.81
C PRO A 42 -26.59 -5.99 0.46
N ASP A 43 -27.47 -5.26 1.15
CA ASP A 43 -27.08 -4.48 2.34
C ASP A 43 -26.66 -5.36 3.52
N ASN A 44 -27.14 -6.61 3.58
CA ASN A 44 -26.80 -7.59 4.61
C ASN A 44 -25.50 -8.38 4.33
N ALA A 45 -24.85 -8.18 3.18
CA ALA A 45 -23.54 -8.80 2.92
C ALA A 45 -22.47 -8.24 3.88
N PRO A 46 -21.35 -8.96 4.09
CA PRO A 46 -20.24 -8.47 4.91
C PRO A 46 -19.83 -7.02 4.57
N LEU A 47 -19.55 -6.24 5.60
CA LEU A 47 -19.33 -4.78 5.49
C LEU A 47 -18.01 -4.45 4.79
N GLU A 48 -17.07 -5.40 4.77
CA GLU A 48 -15.76 -5.29 4.14
C GLU A 48 -15.84 -5.35 2.62
N ILE A 49 -16.89 -5.98 2.09
CA ILE A 49 -17.03 -6.16 0.65
C ILE A 49 -17.33 -4.79 0.00
N PRO A 50 -16.55 -4.33 -0.99
CA PRO A 50 -16.82 -3.07 -1.67
C PRO A 50 -18.22 -3.03 -2.26
N ARG A 51 -18.90 -1.90 -2.14
CA ARG A 51 -20.23 -1.64 -2.73
C ARG A 51 -20.13 -0.77 -3.97
N ILE A 52 -19.07 0.01 -4.09
CA ILE A 52 -18.76 0.83 -5.27
C ILE A 52 -17.32 0.56 -5.68
N MET A 53 -17.09 0.51 -7.00
CA MET A 53 -15.78 0.43 -7.62
C MET A 53 -15.63 1.54 -8.65
N VAL A 54 -14.54 2.28 -8.61
CA VAL A 54 -14.26 3.38 -9.52
C VAL A 54 -12.83 3.26 -10.05
N GLN A 55 -12.61 3.42 -11.35
CA GLN A 55 -11.27 3.45 -11.93
C GLN A 55 -10.84 4.89 -12.21
N THR A 56 -9.54 5.16 -12.15
CA THR A 56 -8.99 6.42 -12.66
C THR A 56 -9.17 6.52 -14.17
N VAL A 57 -9.16 7.74 -14.75
CA VAL A 57 -9.34 7.96 -16.21
C VAL A 57 -8.40 7.13 -17.08
N ASN A 58 -7.16 6.93 -16.64
CA ASN A 58 -6.15 6.13 -17.35
C ASN A 58 -6.03 4.68 -16.81
N GLU A 59 -7.00 4.21 -16.02
CA GLU A 59 -7.13 2.83 -15.53
C GLU A 59 -5.95 2.24 -14.70
N HIS A 60 -4.98 3.07 -14.31
CA HIS A 60 -3.85 2.65 -13.46
C HIS A 60 -4.16 2.64 -11.96
N GLY A 61 -5.27 3.25 -11.55
CA GLY A 61 -5.75 3.24 -10.17
C GLY A 61 -7.19 2.77 -10.04
N GLN A 62 -7.50 2.16 -8.90
CA GLN A 62 -8.82 1.66 -8.55
C GLN A 62 -9.19 2.08 -7.14
N LEU A 63 -10.36 2.71 -7.01
CA LEU A 63 -11.00 3.07 -5.76
C LEU A 63 -12.09 2.04 -5.45
N LEU A 64 -12.03 1.48 -4.25
CA LEU A 64 -13.01 0.54 -3.71
C LEU A 64 -13.63 1.16 -2.46
N ILE A 65 -14.95 1.31 -2.45
CA ILE A 65 -15.68 1.92 -1.33
C ILE A 65 -16.62 0.87 -0.74
N SER A 66 -16.44 0.56 0.54
CA SER A 66 -17.30 -0.30 1.35
C SER A 66 -17.95 0.51 2.48
N PRO A 67 -18.95 -0.05 3.20
CA PRO A 67 -19.57 0.60 4.35
C PRO A 67 -18.62 1.02 5.47
N ILE A 68 -17.46 0.39 5.64
CA ILE A 68 -16.54 0.65 6.77
C ILE A 68 -15.12 1.07 6.35
N ARG A 69 -14.79 0.96 5.06
CA ARG A 69 -13.48 1.33 4.53
C ARG A 69 -13.52 1.75 3.07
N THR A 70 -12.63 2.66 2.72
CA THR A 70 -12.33 3.03 1.34
C THR A 70 -10.86 2.74 1.06
N THR A 71 -10.55 2.06 -0.04
CA THR A 71 -9.19 1.75 -0.45
C THR A 71 -8.93 2.25 -1.86
N PHE A 72 -7.88 3.04 -2.04
CA PHE A 72 -7.39 3.51 -3.33
C PHE A 72 -6.06 2.82 -3.64
N ASN A 73 -6.04 1.99 -4.67
CA ASN A 73 -4.87 1.27 -5.14
C ASN A 73 -4.36 1.87 -6.44
N VAL A 74 -3.03 2.00 -6.58
CA VAL A 74 -2.37 2.44 -7.81
C VAL A 74 -1.24 1.47 -8.12
N ASN A 75 -1.20 0.98 -9.36
CA ASN A 75 -0.08 0.22 -9.89
C ASN A 75 0.71 1.13 -10.82
N TYR A 76 2.01 1.27 -10.58
CA TYR A 76 2.87 2.15 -11.37
C TYR A 76 3.55 1.39 -12.51
N ASN A 77 3.75 2.07 -13.63
CA ASN A 77 4.43 1.57 -14.81
C ASN A 77 4.90 2.77 -15.68
N ALA A 78 5.54 2.45 -16.82
CA ALA A 78 5.98 3.43 -17.82
C ALA A 78 6.93 4.51 -17.26
N GLY A 79 7.75 4.13 -16.26
CA GLY A 79 8.74 4.97 -15.63
C GLY A 79 8.23 5.83 -14.47
N PHE A 80 6.94 5.74 -14.12
CA PHE A 80 6.40 6.37 -12.91
C PHE A 80 6.96 5.71 -11.65
N GLU A 81 7.14 4.39 -11.70
CA GLU A 81 7.72 3.53 -10.67
C GLU A 81 9.14 3.92 -10.26
N MET A 82 9.85 4.72 -11.05
CA MET A 82 11.22 5.14 -10.75
C MET A 82 11.31 6.41 -9.90
N ASP A 83 10.19 7.08 -9.65
CA ASP A 83 10.17 8.42 -9.04
C ASP A 83 9.08 8.54 -7.97
N TRP A 84 9.48 8.35 -6.71
CA TRP A 84 8.56 8.45 -5.58
C TRP A 84 7.88 9.82 -5.46
N ALA A 85 8.55 10.91 -5.85
CA ALA A 85 7.94 12.24 -5.80
C ALA A 85 6.75 12.33 -6.77
N LYS A 86 6.88 11.73 -7.96
CA LYS A 86 5.74 11.59 -8.89
C LYS A 86 4.65 10.67 -8.33
N CYS A 87 5.02 9.50 -7.79
CA CYS A 87 4.08 8.54 -7.20
C CYS A 87 3.26 9.19 -6.07
N SER A 88 3.91 9.87 -5.13
CA SER A 88 3.27 10.51 -3.99
C SER A 88 2.39 11.68 -4.41
N GLN A 89 2.83 12.52 -5.35
CA GLN A 89 2.00 13.60 -5.90
C GLN A 89 0.73 13.05 -6.56
N TYR A 90 0.84 11.96 -7.32
CA TYR A 90 -0.30 11.30 -7.95
C TYR A 90 -1.34 10.85 -6.92
N ILE A 91 -0.89 10.29 -5.80
CA ILE A 91 -1.73 9.86 -4.69
C ILE A 91 -2.41 11.06 -4.03
N LYS A 92 -1.64 12.11 -3.67
CA LYS A 92 -2.17 13.32 -3.00
C LYS A 92 -3.32 13.95 -3.76
N GLU A 93 -3.14 14.18 -5.06
CA GLU A 93 -4.14 14.84 -5.89
C GLU A 93 -5.46 14.09 -5.95
N ARG A 94 -5.42 12.76 -6.00
CA ARG A 94 -6.60 11.89 -6.09
C ARG A 94 -7.25 11.67 -4.75
N MET A 95 -6.44 11.48 -3.71
CA MET A 95 -6.94 11.35 -2.34
C MET A 95 -7.64 12.61 -1.87
N ARG A 96 -7.23 13.80 -2.33
CA ARG A 96 -7.98 15.04 -2.07
C ARG A 96 -9.43 14.94 -2.53
N CYS A 97 -9.68 14.50 -3.77
CA CYS A 97 -11.04 14.30 -4.28
C CYS A 97 -11.80 13.21 -3.51
N ILE A 98 -11.10 12.14 -3.11
CA ILE A 98 -11.70 11.06 -2.30
C ILE A 98 -12.11 11.59 -0.92
N PHE A 99 -11.26 12.38 -0.26
CA PHE A 99 -11.60 13.02 1.02
C PHE A 99 -12.72 14.03 0.88
N ASP A 100 -12.78 14.82 -0.21
CA ASP A 100 -13.90 15.73 -0.48
C ASP A 100 -15.25 14.97 -0.53
N LEU A 101 -15.26 13.74 -1.06
CA LEU A 101 -16.43 12.86 -1.04
C LEU A 101 -16.69 12.30 0.37
N LEU A 102 -15.69 11.70 1.01
CA LEU A 102 -15.85 11.03 2.30
C LEU A 102 -16.22 12.01 3.43
N ASN A 103 -15.69 13.23 3.41
CA ASN A 103 -15.91 14.24 4.44
C ASN A 103 -17.35 14.71 4.54
N ILE A 104 -18.14 14.59 3.46
CA ILE A 104 -19.58 14.90 3.49
C ILE A 104 -20.32 13.99 4.48
N ILE A 105 -19.89 12.73 4.54
CA ILE A 105 -20.60 11.67 5.25
C ILE A 105 -19.97 11.43 6.63
N THR A 106 -18.64 11.47 6.68
CA THR A 106 -17.86 11.16 7.89
C THR A 106 -17.54 12.40 8.72
N LYS A 107 -17.73 13.61 8.18
CA LYS A 107 -17.33 14.89 8.80
C LYS A 107 -15.85 14.91 9.18
N ASP A 108 -15.02 14.36 8.31
CA ASP A 108 -13.56 14.26 8.49
C ASP A 108 -13.16 13.52 9.78
N SER A 109 -14.00 12.56 10.19
CA SER A 109 -13.77 11.70 11.36
C SER A 109 -13.58 10.26 10.91
N TYR A 110 -12.34 9.80 10.99
CA TYR A 110 -11.91 8.47 10.59
C TYR A 110 -11.40 7.68 11.81
N GLU A 111 -11.42 6.36 11.70
CA GLU A 111 -10.81 5.48 12.70
C GLU A 111 -9.29 5.52 12.57
N TYR A 112 -8.78 5.25 11.36
CA TYR A 112 -7.36 5.37 11.01
C TYR A 112 -7.17 5.32 9.48
N ILE A 113 -6.05 5.84 9.01
CA ILE A 113 -5.59 5.87 7.63
C ILE A 113 -4.26 5.10 7.52
N GLY A 114 -4.11 4.31 6.47
CA GLY A 114 -2.87 3.64 6.13
C GLY A 114 -2.41 3.94 4.71
N LEU A 115 -1.11 4.04 4.53
CA LEU A 115 -0.40 4.19 3.27
C LEU A 115 0.60 3.05 3.15
N VAL A 116 0.39 2.18 2.17
CA VAL A 116 1.26 1.03 1.92
C VAL A 116 1.89 1.17 0.54
N SER A 117 3.20 0.97 0.44
CA SER A 117 3.92 0.95 -0.84
C SER A 117 4.79 -0.30 -0.95
N THR A 118 4.71 -0.96 -2.10
CA THR A 118 5.58 -2.11 -2.44
C THR A 118 6.70 -1.63 -3.35
N ILE A 119 7.95 -1.95 -3.01
CA ILE A 119 9.15 -1.50 -3.71
C ILE A 119 10.01 -2.72 -4.06
N LEU A 120 10.62 -2.70 -5.24
CA LEU A 120 11.56 -3.71 -5.72
C LEU A 120 12.95 -3.09 -5.88
N PHE A 121 14.00 -3.76 -5.41
CA PHE A 121 15.40 -3.37 -5.68
C PHE A 121 15.87 -3.99 -7.00
N ASP A 122 15.51 -3.35 -8.11
CA ASP A 122 15.76 -3.81 -9.48
C ASP A 122 17.24 -3.91 -9.88
N ASP A 123 18.15 -3.32 -9.11
CA ASP A 123 19.59 -3.51 -9.28
C ASP A 123 20.11 -4.82 -8.66
N ILE A 124 19.34 -5.42 -7.74
CA ILE A 124 19.61 -6.74 -7.17
C ILE A 124 18.79 -7.76 -7.96
N LYS A 125 19.47 -8.56 -8.79
CA LYS A 125 18.82 -9.51 -9.72
C LYS A 125 18.99 -10.98 -9.34
N GLU A 126 19.92 -11.27 -8.43
CA GLU A 126 20.23 -12.62 -7.99
C GLU A 126 20.45 -12.66 -6.49
N ASN A 127 20.05 -13.78 -5.87
CA ASN A 127 20.32 -14.10 -4.46
C ASN A 127 19.83 -13.03 -3.47
N GLY A 128 18.68 -12.40 -3.71
CA GLY A 128 18.07 -11.42 -2.80
C GLY A 128 17.97 -11.91 -1.35
N THR A 129 17.66 -13.20 -1.17
CA THR A 129 17.64 -13.86 0.15
C THR A 129 18.99 -13.75 0.87
N ASN A 130 20.09 -14.01 0.16
CA ASN A 130 21.44 -13.92 0.71
C ASN A 130 21.87 -12.48 0.97
N VAL A 131 21.42 -11.51 0.17
CA VAL A 131 21.70 -10.09 0.42
C VAL A 131 21.11 -9.67 1.76
N ILE A 132 19.84 -9.98 2.00
CA ILE A 132 19.14 -9.67 3.26
C ILE A 132 19.84 -10.39 4.42
N ALA A 133 20.07 -11.70 4.31
CA ALA A 133 20.66 -12.50 5.39
C ALA A 133 22.08 -12.03 5.76
N ASN A 134 22.94 -11.76 4.77
CA ASN A 134 24.32 -11.35 5.01
C ASN A 134 24.39 -9.95 5.63
N ASN A 135 23.55 -9.01 5.18
CA ASN A 135 23.61 -7.63 5.64
C ASN A 135 22.95 -7.44 7.01
N LEU A 136 21.86 -8.16 7.29
CA LEU A 136 21.07 -7.96 8.51
C LEU A 136 21.38 -8.97 9.60
N ILE A 137 21.40 -10.26 9.26
CA ILE A 137 21.57 -11.32 10.25
C ILE A 137 23.05 -11.49 10.60
N LYS A 138 23.95 -11.24 9.63
CA LYS A 138 25.42 -11.32 9.78
C LYS A 138 25.88 -12.68 10.35
N SER A 139 25.10 -13.74 10.15
CA SER A 139 25.38 -15.09 10.67
C SER A 139 26.02 -15.95 9.60
N LYS A 140 27.21 -16.49 9.90
CA LYS A 140 27.93 -17.42 9.01
C LYS A 140 27.38 -18.85 9.04
N ASN A 141 26.38 -19.12 9.87
CA ASN A 141 25.84 -20.46 10.10
C ASN A 141 24.49 -20.70 9.41
N ILE A 142 24.01 -19.74 8.62
CA ILE A 142 22.78 -19.89 7.83
C ILE A 142 23.19 -20.35 6.44
N ASN A 143 22.96 -21.64 6.17
CA ASN A 143 23.14 -22.26 4.86
C ASN A 143 21.77 -22.58 4.27
N ASP A 144 21.68 -22.63 2.94
CA ASP A 144 20.50 -23.08 2.19
C ASP A 144 19.21 -22.32 2.55
N LEU A 145 19.31 -21.02 2.85
CA LEU A 145 18.14 -20.18 3.11
C LEU A 145 17.32 -20.06 1.83
N TYR A 146 16.14 -20.67 1.85
CA TYR A 146 15.26 -20.62 0.70
C TYR A 146 14.53 -19.28 0.62
N ASP A 147 14.01 -18.79 1.75
CA ASP A 147 13.08 -17.65 1.84
C ASP A 147 13.38 -16.81 3.10
N ILE A 148 13.12 -15.51 3.06
CA ILE A 148 13.34 -14.61 4.20
C ILE A 148 12.32 -13.48 4.25
N ASP A 149 11.82 -13.18 5.46
CA ASP A 149 10.98 -12.01 5.77
C ASP A 149 11.47 -11.41 7.10
N ILE A 150 11.88 -10.14 7.06
CA ILE A 150 12.28 -9.37 8.25
C ILE A 150 11.41 -8.12 8.34
N LYS A 151 10.68 -7.99 9.44
CA LYS A 151 9.83 -6.84 9.73
C LYS A 151 10.37 -5.98 10.86
N PHE A 152 10.51 -4.69 10.60
CA PHE A 152 10.77 -3.64 11.58
C PHE A 152 9.50 -2.82 11.78
N THR A 153 9.13 -2.54 13.04
CA THR A 153 8.01 -1.67 13.40
C THR A 153 8.49 -0.58 14.34
N PHE A 154 8.34 0.66 13.92
CA PHE A 154 8.62 1.85 14.73
C PHE A 154 7.31 2.55 15.08
N VAL A 155 7.31 3.26 16.20
CA VAL A 155 6.21 4.13 16.61
C VAL A 155 6.71 5.57 16.58
N GLU A 156 6.19 6.36 15.66
CA GLU A 156 6.52 7.77 15.46
C GLU A 156 5.43 8.65 16.10
N ASP A 157 5.83 9.72 16.79
CA ASP A 157 4.94 10.68 17.47
C ASP A 157 3.87 10.05 18.40
N ASN A 158 4.12 8.85 18.93
CA ASN A 158 3.15 8.07 19.73
C ASN A 158 1.79 7.85 19.03
N LYS A 159 1.74 7.89 17.70
CA LYS A 159 0.48 7.74 16.94
C LYS A 159 0.63 7.00 15.61
N ILE A 160 1.79 7.08 14.97
CA ILE A 160 2.04 6.46 13.65
C ILE A 160 2.87 5.20 13.82
N TYR A 161 2.42 4.09 13.22
CA TYR A 161 3.29 2.96 12.90
C TYR A 161 4.07 3.24 11.61
N THR A 162 5.37 3.01 11.66
CA THR A 162 6.25 2.90 10.49
C THR A 162 6.72 1.47 10.38
N ASN A 163 6.10 0.69 9.51
CA ASN A 163 6.48 -0.71 9.25
C ASN A 163 7.35 -0.81 8.00
N ILE A 164 8.48 -1.51 8.12
CA ILE A 164 9.38 -1.85 7.01
C ILE A 164 9.54 -3.36 6.99
N THR A 165 9.02 -4.02 5.96
CA THR A 165 9.26 -5.45 5.72
C THR A 165 10.23 -5.61 4.57
N LEU A 166 11.31 -6.36 4.78
CA LEU A 166 12.25 -6.79 3.76
C LEU A 166 12.04 -8.26 3.49
N GLN A 167 11.91 -8.63 2.22
CA GLN A 167 11.66 -10.00 1.80
C GLN A 167 12.35 -10.31 0.48
N ASP A 168 12.56 -11.59 0.17
CA ASP A 168 12.97 -11.94 -1.19
C ASP A 168 11.80 -11.73 -2.18
N ALA A 169 12.14 -11.35 -3.40
CA ALA A 169 11.20 -11.12 -4.48
C ALA A 169 11.59 -11.95 -5.70
N ARG A 170 10.83 -13.01 -5.98
CA ARG A 170 11.08 -13.92 -7.11
C ARG A 170 10.23 -13.53 -8.32
N ILE A 171 10.88 -13.34 -9.46
CA ILE A 171 10.23 -13.02 -10.73
C ILE A 171 10.26 -14.28 -11.59
N PHE A 172 9.10 -14.66 -12.13
CA PHE A 172 8.95 -15.86 -12.96
C PHE A 172 8.62 -15.50 -14.41
N LYS A 173 8.87 -16.44 -15.33
CA LYS A 173 8.52 -16.33 -16.75
C LYS A 173 7.02 -16.10 -16.94
N SER A 174 6.68 -15.30 -17.95
CA SER A 174 5.29 -15.11 -18.37
C SER A 174 4.65 -16.45 -18.74
N GLY A 175 3.39 -16.65 -18.34
CA GLY A 175 2.63 -17.86 -18.65
C GLY A 175 2.85 -19.03 -17.68
N VAL A 176 3.52 -18.81 -16.54
CA VAL A 176 3.50 -19.79 -15.44
C VAL A 176 2.08 -20.00 -14.93
N ASP A 177 1.69 -21.25 -14.74
CA ASP A 177 0.43 -21.61 -14.10
C ASP A 177 0.67 -21.82 -12.61
N ILE A 178 0.22 -20.88 -11.79
CA ILE A 178 0.36 -20.94 -10.33
C ILE A 178 -0.37 -22.14 -9.70
N ALA A 179 -1.34 -22.73 -10.40
CA ALA A 179 -2.06 -23.92 -9.94
C ALA A 179 -1.33 -25.23 -10.31
N LYS A 180 -0.29 -25.17 -11.15
CA LYS A 180 0.45 -26.33 -11.60
C LYS A 180 1.72 -26.55 -10.78
N ALA A 181 1.81 -27.73 -10.18
CA ALA A 181 2.97 -28.12 -9.38
C ALA A 181 4.27 -28.02 -10.19
N GLY A 182 5.28 -27.35 -9.61
CA GLY A 182 6.60 -27.16 -10.22
C GLY A 182 6.71 -25.97 -11.17
N ASP A 183 5.61 -25.30 -11.55
CA ASP A 183 5.68 -24.14 -12.44
C ASP A 183 6.26 -22.90 -11.73
N LEU A 184 6.23 -22.85 -10.40
CA LEU A 184 6.93 -21.85 -9.56
C LEU A 184 8.31 -22.34 -9.06
N SER A 185 8.98 -23.22 -9.81
CA SER A 185 10.33 -23.69 -9.49
C SER A 185 11.43 -22.82 -10.10
N PHE A 186 12.67 -23.05 -9.68
CA PHE A 186 13.88 -22.41 -10.20
C PHE A 186 14.00 -22.46 -11.74
N LYS A 187 13.38 -23.44 -12.41
CA LYS A 187 13.41 -23.57 -13.88
C LYS A 187 12.67 -22.42 -14.59
N ASN A 188 11.68 -21.86 -13.93
CA ASN A 188 10.85 -20.77 -14.45
C ASN A 188 11.14 -19.43 -13.79
N GLN A 189 11.97 -19.41 -12.75
CA GLN A 189 12.45 -18.18 -12.15
C GLN A 189 13.44 -17.48 -13.09
N ILE A 190 13.26 -16.17 -13.24
CA ILE A 190 14.11 -15.30 -14.06
C ILE A 190 15.05 -14.52 -13.15
N GLU A 191 14.55 -13.97 -12.05
CA GLU A 191 15.31 -13.13 -11.14
C GLU A 191 14.91 -13.40 -9.68
N GLU A 192 15.85 -13.16 -8.76
CA GLU A 192 15.63 -13.11 -7.31
C GLU A 192 16.18 -11.81 -6.76
N SER A 193 15.28 -10.93 -6.34
CA SER A 193 15.58 -9.58 -5.88
C SER A 193 15.21 -9.40 -4.40
N VAL A 194 15.37 -8.17 -3.90
CA VAL A 194 14.86 -7.75 -2.59
C VAL A 194 13.58 -6.95 -2.79
N GLY A 195 12.49 -7.46 -2.23
CA GLY A 195 11.23 -6.75 -2.08
C GLY A 195 11.17 -6.00 -0.75
N VAL A 196 10.55 -4.82 -0.77
CA VAL A 196 10.27 -4.03 0.42
C VAL A 196 8.80 -3.66 0.47
N ILE A 197 8.16 -3.89 1.61
CA ILE A 197 6.81 -3.40 1.89
C ILE A 197 6.93 -2.33 2.98
N LEU A 198 6.58 -1.10 2.63
CA LEU A 198 6.44 -0.01 3.57
C LEU A 198 4.97 0.16 3.92
N ASP A 199 4.63 0.12 5.21
CA ASP A 199 3.26 0.33 5.71
C ASP A 199 3.30 1.38 6.81
N ILE A 200 2.87 2.59 6.46
CA ILE A 200 2.81 3.75 7.35
C ILE A 200 1.34 4.03 7.67
N ASN A 201 0.94 3.94 8.92
CA ASN A 201 -0.46 4.13 9.31
C ASN A 201 -0.58 4.66 10.74
N ASP A 202 -1.67 5.35 11.04
CA ASP A 202 -1.94 5.90 12.36
C ASP A 202 -2.74 4.94 13.28
N ARG A 203 -2.73 3.64 12.96
CA ARG A 203 -3.43 2.61 13.75
C ARG A 203 -2.87 2.48 15.16
N TYR A 204 -1.62 2.90 15.42
CA TYR A 204 -1.09 2.93 16.79
C TYR A 204 -1.91 3.89 17.65
N GLY A 205 -2.18 5.10 17.16
CA GLY A 205 -3.03 6.08 17.83
C GLY A 205 -4.43 5.52 18.09
N PHE A 206 -5.06 4.96 17.05
CA PHE A 206 -6.38 4.34 17.16
C PHE A 206 -6.44 3.23 18.22
N ASN A 207 -5.44 2.34 18.25
CA ASN A 207 -5.44 1.19 19.16
C ASN A 207 -5.13 1.57 20.62
N ASN A 208 -4.37 2.64 20.86
CA ASN A 208 -3.82 2.95 22.19
C ASN A 208 -4.42 4.20 22.84
N ASN A 209 -5.16 5.03 22.09
CA ASN A 209 -5.85 6.20 22.62
C ASN A 209 -7.37 6.05 22.43
N PRO A 210 -8.16 5.85 23.51
CA PRO A 210 -9.62 5.69 23.44
C PRO A 210 -10.39 6.86 22.81
N ASN A 211 -9.78 8.05 22.78
CA ASN A 211 -10.37 9.25 22.21
C ASN A 211 -9.74 9.62 20.86
N TYR A 212 -9.00 8.71 20.24
CA TYR A 212 -8.36 8.96 18.96
C TYR A 212 -9.39 9.17 17.85
N VAL A 213 -9.13 10.16 17.02
CA VAL A 213 -9.86 10.42 15.78
C VAL A 213 -8.82 10.81 14.74
N SER A 214 -8.81 10.08 13.62
CA SER A 214 -8.02 10.45 12.45
C SER A 214 -8.79 11.44 11.58
N GLY A 215 -8.06 12.25 10.81
CA GLY A 215 -8.59 13.16 9.80
C GLY A 215 -7.87 13.02 8.46
N SER A 216 -8.39 13.68 7.43
CA SER A 216 -7.80 13.70 6.08
C SER A 216 -6.39 14.31 6.05
N ASP A 217 -6.06 15.17 7.01
CA ASP A 217 -4.74 15.77 7.21
C ASP A 217 -3.64 14.74 7.56
N VAL A 218 -4.01 13.59 8.12
CA VAL A 218 -3.08 12.52 8.48
C VAL A 218 -2.34 11.99 7.25
N LEU A 219 -2.95 11.99 6.06
CA LEU A 219 -2.31 11.48 4.85
C LEU A 219 -0.98 12.19 4.54
N GLU A 220 -0.90 13.51 4.73
CA GLU A 220 0.35 14.25 4.51
C GLU A 220 1.45 13.81 5.46
N GLN A 221 1.10 13.47 6.71
CA GLN A 221 2.03 12.92 7.69
C GLN A 221 2.51 11.52 7.29
N LEU A 222 1.60 10.65 6.83
CA LEU A 222 1.98 9.31 6.35
C LEU A 222 2.92 9.39 5.15
N ILE A 223 2.64 10.30 4.20
CA ILE A 223 3.50 10.53 3.04
C ILE A 223 4.87 11.09 3.45
N TYR A 224 4.91 11.99 4.43
CA TYR A 224 6.18 12.50 4.96
C TYR A 224 7.07 11.37 5.52
N TYR A 225 6.51 10.49 6.36
CA TYR A 225 7.25 9.35 6.90
C TYR A 225 7.68 8.37 5.81
N MET A 226 6.80 8.09 4.84
CA MET A 226 7.11 7.25 3.69
C MET A 226 8.27 7.82 2.87
N ASP A 227 8.23 9.11 2.56
CA ASP A 227 9.29 9.83 1.85
C ASP A 227 10.63 9.77 2.59
N HIS A 228 10.60 9.99 3.92
CA HIS A 228 11.79 9.92 4.74
C HIS A 228 12.42 8.52 4.71
N VAL A 229 11.62 7.46 4.78
CA VAL A 229 12.10 6.08 4.71
C VAL A 229 12.68 5.77 3.33
N ILE A 230 11.95 6.08 2.26
CA ILE A 230 12.37 5.80 0.88
C ILE A 230 13.68 6.51 0.54
N ASN A 231 13.78 7.81 0.85
CA ASN A 231 14.90 8.64 0.41
C ASN A 231 16.13 8.54 1.31
N ASN A 232 15.98 8.18 2.59
CA ASN A 232 17.09 8.28 3.56
C ASN A 232 17.46 6.97 4.25
N LYS A 233 16.56 5.97 4.29
CA LYS A 233 16.76 4.77 5.10
C LYS A 233 16.87 3.49 4.27
N LEU A 234 16.04 3.32 3.25
CA LEU A 234 15.90 2.05 2.54
C LEU A 234 17.20 1.51 1.94
N GLU A 235 17.94 2.34 1.21
CA GLU A 235 19.16 1.88 0.56
C GLU A 235 20.23 1.45 1.58
N THR A 236 20.41 2.24 2.64
CA THR A 236 21.33 1.91 3.74
C THR A 236 20.91 0.62 4.43
N LEU A 237 19.62 0.45 4.70
CA LEU A 237 19.09 -0.73 5.36
C LEU A 237 19.34 -1.99 4.52
N VAL A 238 18.97 -1.98 3.23
CA VAL A 238 19.14 -3.17 2.37
C VAL A 238 20.61 -3.49 2.14
N ARG A 239 21.48 -2.49 1.95
CA ARG A 239 22.89 -2.71 1.61
C ARG A 239 23.83 -2.91 2.79
N LYS A 240 23.49 -2.41 3.98
CA LYS A 240 24.38 -2.42 5.16
C LYS A 240 23.74 -3.03 6.40
N GLY A 241 22.41 -3.21 6.40
CA GLY A 241 21.67 -3.65 7.57
C GLY A 241 21.60 -2.59 8.68
N GLU A 242 21.60 -1.31 8.31
CA GLU A 242 21.64 -0.17 9.23
C GLU A 242 20.48 0.79 8.93
N LEU A 243 19.87 1.38 9.96
CA LEU A 243 18.72 2.31 9.90
C LEU A 243 19.06 3.69 10.46
#